data_AF-A0A497QHK8-F1
#
_entry.id   AF-A0A497QHK8-F1
#
_cell.length_a   1.000
_cell.length_b   1.000
_cell.length_c   1.000
_cell.angle_alpha   90.00
_cell.angle_beta   90.00
_cell.angle_gamma   90.00
#
_symmetry.space_group_name_H-M   'P 1'
#
loop_
_entity.id
_entity.type
_entity.pdbx_description
1 polymer ?
#
loop_
_entity_poly.entity_id
_entity_poly.type
_entity_poly.pdbx_seq_one_letter_code
_entity_poly.pdbx_strand_id
1 'polypeptide(L)'
;MVSTVIIQVYVIYGFIFLLFLFLAIKLLIRSRNRISITLSMVFIIPAIGILFNILYRTIDDYYFNLIGNKLTIYLSSLALINIYFFAKIIQKSQVGFPLSRQMTIFLIYAALLAVLFVIPDGVEFEYEGGIKGIEGYNSRSLDPLDLGVPVFSTAFFLYGIILSQTVVIVLIFNGVKQYKEIGKSSKFGKKYIMVLSGMILMDIVIVSSYLFNWLNKPIGRQISLYLGICIIPAAILLYLGLKQEKKEL
;
A
#
# COMPACT_ATOMS: atom_id res chain seq x y z
N MET A 1 23.52 -17.81 -3.05
CA MET A 1 22.94 -16.70 -2.27
C MET A 1 21.44 -16.91 -2.30
N VAL A 2 20.73 -17.09 -1.18
CA VAL A 2 19.27 -17.07 -1.22
C VAL A 2 18.88 -15.73 -1.84
N SER A 3 18.20 -15.76 -2.99
CA SER A 3 17.91 -14.53 -3.73
C SER A 3 17.15 -13.59 -2.80
N THR A 4 17.59 -12.35 -2.68
CA THR A 4 17.00 -11.33 -1.79
C THR A 4 15.48 -11.23 -1.97
N VAL A 5 15.00 -11.55 -3.17
CA VAL A 5 13.60 -11.64 -3.56
C VAL A 5 12.82 -12.70 -2.77
N ILE A 6 13.37 -13.90 -2.53
CA ILE A 6 12.70 -14.96 -1.76
C ILE A 6 12.46 -14.53 -0.32
N ILE A 7 13.48 -13.97 0.32
CA ILE A 7 13.36 -13.48 1.70
C ILE A 7 12.33 -12.35 1.75
N GLN A 8 12.37 -11.42 0.79
CA GLN A 8 11.42 -10.32 0.71
C GLN A 8 9.97 -10.79 0.53
N VAL A 9 9.72 -11.68 -0.44
CA VAL A 9 8.37 -12.10 -0.81
C VAL A 9 7.77 -13.07 0.22
N TYR A 10 8.50 -14.10 0.62
CA TYR A 10 7.90 -15.17 1.43
C TYR A 10 8.02 -14.91 2.93
N VAL A 11 9.15 -14.32 3.37
CA VAL A 11 9.38 -14.08 4.80
C VAL A 11 8.83 -12.71 5.21
N ILE A 12 9.32 -11.63 4.57
CA ILE A 12 8.98 -10.27 4.97
C ILE A 12 7.50 -9.97 4.63
N TYR A 13 7.09 -10.15 3.38
CA TYR A 13 5.71 -9.91 2.96
C TYR A 13 4.73 -10.93 3.56
N GLY A 14 5.13 -12.19 3.73
CA GLY A 14 4.34 -13.18 4.48
C GLY A 14 4.05 -12.73 5.91
N PHE A 15 5.06 -12.23 6.63
CA PHE A 15 4.87 -11.67 7.97
C PHE A 15 3.97 -10.43 7.97
N ILE A 16 4.18 -9.49 7.04
CA ILE A 16 3.37 -8.26 6.94
C ILE A 16 1.90 -8.60 6.64
N PHE A 17 1.65 -9.58 5.76
CA PHE A 17 0.31 -10.07 5.48
C PHE A 17 -0.39 -10.56 6.75
N LEU A 18 0.26 -11.42 7.54
CA LEU A 18 -0.29 -11.92 8.80
C LEU A 18 -0.51 -10.80 9.82
N LEU A 19 0.43 -9.84 9.92
CA LEU A 19 0.30 -8.67 10.78
C LEU A 19 -0.94 -7.84 10.41
N PHE A 20 -1.14 -7.57 9.11
CA PHE A 20 -2.26 -6.77 8.63
C PHE A 20 -3.59 -7.46 8.89
N LEU A 21 -3.69 -8.77 8.62
CA LEU A 21 -4.87 -9.56 8.96
C LEU A 21 -5.15 -9.54 10.47
N PHE A 22 -4.13 -9.73 11.30
CA PHE A 22 -4.27 -9.68 12.76
C PHE A 22 -4.82 -8.33 13.23
N LEU A 23 -4.27 -7.22 12.73
CA LEU A 23 -4.73 -5.87 13.08
C LEU A 23 -6.16 -5.61 12.58
N ALA A 24 -6.48 -6.02 11.35
CA ALA A 24 -7.83 -5.91 10.80
C ALA A 24 -8.87 -6.64 11.67
N ILE A 25 -8.59 -7.90 12.03
CA ILE A 25 -9.45 -8.72 12.89
C ILE A 25 -9.62 -8.06 14.26
N LYS A 26 -8.52 -7.60 14.88
CA LYS A 26 -8.58 -6.89 16.18
C LYS A 26 -9.47 -5.65 16.12
N LEU A 27 -9.42 -4.88 15.03
CA LEU A 27 -10.24 -3.68 14.85
C LEU A 27 -11.73 -3.99 14.66
N LEU A 28 -12.04 -5.05 13.92
CA LEU A 28 -13.42 -5.51 13.66
C LEU A 28 -14.07 -6.14 14.90
N ILE A 29 -13.32 -6.90 15.69
CA ILE A 29 -13.81 -7.48 16.96
C ILE A 29 -14.05 -6.40 18.00
N ARG A 30 -13.18 -5.39 18.06
CA ARG A 30 -13.24 -4.33 19.06
C ARG A 30 -14.53 -3.51 18.98
N SER A 31 -14.90 -3.07 17.79
CA SER A 31 -16.14 -2.33 17.59
C SER A 31 -16.60 -2.50 16.14
N ARG A 32 -17.89 -2.76 15.92
CA ARG A 32 -18.48 -2.82 14.58
C ARG A 32 -18.96 -1.46 14.09
N ASN A 33 -18.40 -0.38 14.61
CA ASN A 33 -18.74 0.96 14.17
C ASN A 33 -18.02 1.28 12.85
N ARG A 34 -18.50 2.33 12.18
CA ARG A 34 -18.00 2.74 10.86
C ARG A 34 -16.52 3.14 10.86
N ILE A 35 -16.01 3.66 11.98
CA ILE A 35 -14.60 4.03 12.13
C ILE A 35 -13.72 2.78 12.10
N SER A 36 -14.07 1.76 12.90
CA SER A 36 -13.38 0.46 12.93
C SER A 36 -13.41 -0.23 11.57
N ILE A 37 -14.55 -0.22 10.87
CA ILE A 37 -14.66 -0.83 9.54
C ILE A 37 -13.76 -0.10 8.55
N THR A 38 -13.86 1.22 8.46
CA THR A 38 -13.04 2.02 7.53
C THR A 38 -11.54 1.81 7.78
N LEU A 39 -11.16 1.76 9.06
CA LEU A 39 -9.77 1.52 9.44
C LEU A 39 -9.32 0.08 9.14
N SER A 40 -10.18 -0.92 9.34
CA SER A 40 -9.83 -2.30 8.95
C SER A 40 -9.56 -2.42 7.45
N MET A 41 -10.25 -1.64 6.61
CA MET A 41 -10.01 -1.62 5.15
C MET A 41 -8.62 -1.09 4.80
N VAL A 42 -8.02 -0.23 5.64
CA VAL A 42 -6.62 0.21 5.49
C VAL A 42 -5.64 -0.96 5.62
N PHE A 43 -6.01 -2.04 6.31
CA PHE A 43 -5.19 -3.24 6.46
C PHE A 43 -5.61 -4.37 5.51
N ILE A 44 -6.92 -4.58 5.32
CA ILE A 44 -7.45 -5.67 4.49
C ILE A 44 -7.05 -5.48 3.02
N ILE A 45 -7.24 -4.30 2.46
CA ILE A 45 -6.97 -4.05 1.04
C ILE A 45 -5.49 -4.30 0.69
N PRO A 46 -4.51 -3.69 1.40
CA PRO A 46 -3.10 -3.98 1.10
C PRO A 46 -2.70 -5.41 1.48
N ALA A 47 -3.33 -6.06 2.47
CA ALA A 47 -3.10 -7.49 2.72
C ALA A 47 -3.49 -8.35 1.51
N ILE A 48 -4.61 -8.06 0.85
CA ILE A 48 -5.00 -8.72 -0.40
C ILE A 48 -3.97 -8.41 -1.50
N GLY A 49 -3.49 -7.16 -1.60
CA GLY A 49 -2.42 -6.79 -2.53
C GLY A 49 -1.12 -7.56 -2.30
N ILE A 50 -0.73 -7.75 -1.04
CA ILE A 50 0.43 -8.55 -0.64
C ILE A 50 0.21 -10.03 -0.95
N LEU A 51 -1.00 -10.57 -0.74
CA LEU A 51 -1.33 -11.93 -1.12
C LEU A 51 -1.15 -12.14 -2.63
N PHE A 52 -1.68 -11.23 -3.46
CA PHE A 52 -1.41 -11.26 -4.90
C PHE A 52 0.09 -11.19 -5.19
N ASN A 53 0.85 -10.39 -4.43
CA ASN A 53 2.30 -10.32 -4.57
C ASN A 53 2.97 -11.68 -4.39
N ILE A 54 2.61 -12.39 -3.33
CA ILE A 54 3.13 -13.72 -3.05
C ILE A 54 2.71 -14.71 -4.14
N LEU A 55 1.43 -14.71 -4.53
CA LEU A 55 0.88 -15.63 -5.52
C LEU A 55 1.54 -15.46 -6.88
N TYR A 56 1.63 -14.22 -7.38
CA TYR A 56 2.19 -13.96 -8.70
C TYR A 56 3.70 -14.21 -8.73
N ARG A 57 4.41 -14.11 -7.61
CA ARG A 57 5.82 -14.51 -7.56
C ARG A 57 5.99 -16.03 -7.57
N THR A 58 4.99 -16.78 -7.12
CA THR A 58 5.04 -18.24 -7.02
C THR A 58 4.68 -18.91 -8.34
N ILE A 59 3.69 -18.37 -9.05
CA ILE A 59 3.15 -18.94 -10.27
C ILE A 59 4.04 -18.57 -11.46
N ASP A 60 4.40 -19.57 -12.26
CA ASP A 60 5.27 -19.38 -13.43
C ASP A 60 4.46 -19.10 -14.70
N ASP A 61 3.71 -18.01 -14.69
CA ASP A 61 2.95 -17.56 -15.86
C ASP A 61 3.10 -16.04 -16.03
N TYR A 62 3.61 -15.62 -17.18
CA TYR A 62 3.91 -14.20 -17.43
C TYR A 62 2.66 -13.31 -17.29
N TYR A 63 1.52 -13.73 -17.84
CA TYR A 63 0.30 -12.92 -17.79
C TYR A 63 -0.27 -12.83 -16.37
N PHE A 64 -0.20 -13.93 -15.61
CA PHE A 64 -0.54 -13.96 -14.19
C PHE A 64 0.38 -13.02 -13.39
N ASN A 65 1.67 -13.00 -13.70
CA ASN A 65 2.65 -12.13 -13.04
C ASN A 65 2.37 -10.66 -13.33
N LEU A 66 2.08 -10.34 -14.59
CA LEU A 66 1.69 -9.02 -15.04
C LEU A 66 0.42 -8.51 -14.34
N ILE A 67 -0.65 -9.30 -14.38
CA ILE A 67 -1.94 -8.94 -13.77
C ILE A 67 -1.80 -8.88 -12.24
N GLY A 68 -1.11 -9.85 -11.63
CA GLY A 68 -0.86 -9.92 -10.20
C GLY A 68 -0.09 -8.72 -9.68
N ASN A 69 0.95 -8.28 -10.40
CA ASN A 69 1.70 -7.08 -10.02
C ASN A 69 0.86 -5.81 -10.12
N LYS A 70 0.11 -5.63 -11.22
CA LYS A 70 -0.82 -4.51 -11.39
C LYS A 70 -1.87 -4.50 -10.27
N LEU A 71 -2.41 -5.66 -9.88
CA LEU A 71 -3.32 -5.80 -8.74
C LEU A 71 -2.67 -5.43 -7.41
N THR A 72 -1.43 -5.86 -7.15
CA THR A 72 -0.70 -5.46 -5.93
C THR A 72 -0.58 -3.94 -5.83
N ILE A 73 -0.16 -3.27 -6.90
CA ILE A 73 0.02 -1.81 -6.93
C ILE A 73 -1.32 -1.09 -6.82
N TYR A 74 -2.33 -1.57 -7.55
CA TYR A 74 -3.71 -1.06 -7.49
C TYR A 74 -4.27 -1.11 -6.06
N LEU A 75 -4.22 -2.28 -5.42
CA LEU A 75 -4.76 -2.47 -4.06
C LEU A 75 -3.95 -1.67 -3.02
N SER A 76 -2.62 -1.67 -3.12
CA SER A 76 -1.78 -0.89 -2.21
C SER A 76 -2.08 0.62 -2.31
N SER A 77 -2.25 1.13 -3.53
CA SER A 77 -2.61 2.54 -3.76
C SER A 77 -4.05 2.85 -3.36
N LEU A 78 -4.97 1.89 -3.52
CA LEU A 78 -6.38 2.00 -3.11
C LEU A 78 -6.53 2.06 -1.59
N ALA A 79 -5.60 1.49 -0.82
CA ALA A 79 -5.59 1.60 0.64
C ALA A 79 -5.55 3.07 1.12
N LEU A 80 -4.87 3.96 0.37
CA LEU A 80 -4.72 5.38 0.71
C LEU A 80 -6.06 6.11 0.84
N ILE A 81 -7.07 5.76 0.03
CA ILE A 81 -8.37 6.43 0.11
C ILE A 81 -9.12 6.08 1.41
N ASN A 82 -8.87 4.89 1.97
CA ASN A 82 -9.47 4.49 3.24
C ASN A 82 -8.85 5.25 4.42
N ILE A 83 -7.57 5.59 4.32
CA ILE A 83 -6.92 6.52 5.26
C ILE A 83 -7.58 7.90 5.15
N TYR A 84 -7.88 8.38 3.94
CA TYR A 84 -8.61 9.62 3.74
C TYR A 84 -10.00 9.59 4.35
N PHE A 85 -10.76 8.52 4.15
CA PHE A 85 -12.07 8.36 4.78
C PHE A 85 -11.98 8.35 6.28
N PHE A 86 -11.00 7.63 6.81
CA PHE A 86 -10.73 7.57 8.23
C PHE A 86 -10.51 8.97 8.82
N ALA A 87 -9.60 9.77 8.24
CA ALA A 87 -9.34 11.14 8.66
C ALA A 87 -10.60 12.02 8.59
N LYS A 88 -11.40 11.89 7.52
CA LYS A 88 -12.65 12.66 7.36
C LYS A 88 -13.75 12.27 8.35
N ILE A 89 -13.87 10.99 8.70
CA ILE A 89 -14.85 10.54 9.71
C ILE A 89 -14.49 11.13 11.08
N ILE A 90 -13.21 11.17 11.44
CA ILE A 90 -12.78 11.85 12.67
C ILE A 90 -13.15 13.33 12.61
N GLN A 91 -12.89 14.00 11.48
CA GLN A 91 -13.08 15.44 11.36
C GLN A 91 -14.56 15.88 11.41
N LYS A 92 -15.45 15.24 10.64
CA LYS A 92 -16.78 15.81 10.35
C LYS A 92 -17.96 15.13 11.05
N SER A 93 -17.72 14.32 12.09
CA SER A 93 -18.70 13.36 12.62
C SER A 93 -19.23 12.41 11.53
N GLN A 94 -19.89 11.32 11.91
CA GLN A 94 -20.37 10.35 10.92
C GLN A 94 -21.47 10.91 10.01
N VAL A 95 -22.20 11.93 10.48
CA VAL A 95 -23.30 12.59 9.74
C VAL A 95 -22.76 13.45 8.60
N GLY A 96 -21.65 14.16 8.82
CA GLY A 96 -21.06 15.05 7.80
C GLY A 96 -20.34 14.33 6.66
N PHE A 97 -20.14 13.01 6.78
CA PHE A 97 -19.46 12.20 5.79
C PHE A 97 -20.16 10.85 5.59
N PRO A 98 -21.34 10.81 4.93
CA PRO A 98 -22.17 9.62 4.78
C PRO A 98 -21.54 8.54 3.88
N LEU A 99 -22.07 7.31 3.94
CA LEU A 99 -21.49 6.15 3.24
C LEU A 99 -21.57 6.30 1.73
N SER A 100 -22.65 6.88 1.21
CA SER A 100 -22.80 7.19 -0.21
C SER A 100 -21.63 8.02 -0.74
N ARG A 101 -21.26 9.10 -0.05
CA ARG A 101 -20.12 9.95 -0.43
C ARG A 101 -18.79 9.20 -0.38
N GLN A 102 -18.59 8.31 0.59
CA GLN A 102 -17.40 7.45 0.64
C GLN A 102 -17.35 6.52 -0.57
N MET A 103 -18.45 5.83 -0.86
CA MET A 103 -18.52 4.91 -2.00
C MET A 103 -18.29 5.64 -3.32
N THR A 104 -18.87 6.82 -3.52
CA THR A 104 -18.62 7.63 -4.73
C THR A 104 -17.14 7.98 -4.89
N ILE A 105 -16.50 8.51 -3.83
CA ILE A 105 -15.07 8.86 -3.89
C ILE A 105 -14.21 7.62 -4.11
N PHE A 106 -14.54 6.50 -3.45
CA PHE A 106 -13.84 5.24 -3.58
C PHE A 106 -13.91 4.72 -5.02
N LEU A 107 -15.10 4.70 -5.62
CA LEU A 107 -15.32 4.23 -6.98
C LEU A 107 -14.62 5.11 -8.02
N ILE A 108 -14.64 6.44 -7.85
CA ILE A 108 -13.91 7.36 -8.73
C ILE A 108 -12.41 7.07 -8.64
N TYR A 109 -11.86 6.96 -7.43
CA TYR A 109 -10.42 6.71 -7.25
C TYR A 109 -10.00 5.32 -7.75
N ALA A 110 -10.83 4.30 -7.51
CA ALA A 110 -10.69 2.96 -8.06
C ALA A 110 -10.69 2.98 -9.60
N ALA A 111 -11.63 3.69 -10.24
CA ALA A 111 -11.69 3.82 -11.68
C ALA A 111 -10.45 4.53 -12.26
N LEU A 112 -9.97 5.58 -11.59
CA LEU A 112 -8.72 6.25 -11.97
C LEU A 112 -7.52 5.29 -11.83
N LEU A 113 -7.39 4.56 -10.73
CA LEU A 113 -6.33 3.57 -10.57
C LEU A 113 -6.42 2.43 -11.60
N ALA A 114 -7.62 2.07 -12.07
CA ALA A 114 -7.81 1.03 -13.08
C ALA A 114 -7.17 1.39 -14.43
N VAL A 115 -6.91 2.68 -14.70
CA VAL A 115 -6.17 3.11 -15.89
C VAL A 115 -4.76 2.49 -15.94
N LEU A 116 -4.14 2.17 -14.79
CA LEU A 116 -2.86 1.45 -14.74
C LEU A 116 -2.88 0.11 -15.49
N PHE A 117 -4.05 -0.53 -15.64
CA PHE A 117 -4.17 -1.79 -16.35
C PHE A 117 -4.04 -1.64 -17.86
N VAL A 118 -4.46 -0.50 -18.41
CA VAL A 118 -4.53 -0.25 -19.86
C VAL A 118 -3.35 0.57 -20.39
N ILE A 119 -2.41 0.98 -19.53
CA ILE A 119 -1.15 1.61 -19.99
C ILE A 119 -0.35 0.58 -20.78
N PRO A 120 -0.09 0.81 -22.08
CA PRO A 120 0.70 -0.09 -22.91
C PRO A 120 2.11 -0.18 -22.35
N ASP A 121 2.65 -1.41 -22.31
CA ASP A 121 3.97 -1.72 -21.76
C ASP A 121 4.16 -1.12 -20.35
N GLY A 122 3.08 -1.08 -19.56
CA GLY A 122 3.09 -0.46 -18.24
C GLY A 122 4.04 -1.13 -17.26
N VAL A 123 4.09 -2.46 -17.30
CA VAL A 123 4.94 -3.31 -16.47
C VAL A 123 5.53 -4.41 -17.33
N GLU A 124 6.84 -4.60 -17.24
CA GLU A 124 7.58 -5.72 -17.81
C GLU A 124 8.28 -6.48 -16.69
N PHE A 125 8.72 -7.71 -16.94
CA PHE A 125 9.48 -8.49 -15.97
C PHE A 125 10.88 -8.78 -16.52
N GLU A 126 11.91 -8.35 -15.79
CA GLU A 126 13.29 -8.75 -16.06
C GLU A 126 13.62 -10.02 -15.27
N TYR A 127 14.09 -11.05 -15.95
CA TYR A 127 14.57 -12.31 -15.39
C TYR A 127 16.10 -12.40 -15.54
N GLU A 128 16.81 -13.00 -14.58
CA GLU A 128 18.28 -13.12 -14.64
C GLU A 128 18.76 -13.94 -15.85
N GLY A 129 17.92 -14.85 -16.36
CA GLY A 129 18.19 -15.61 -17.59
C GLY A 129 17.90 -14.87 -18.91
N GLY A 130 17.40 -13.63 -18.88
CA GLY A 130 16.98 -12.89 -20.07
C GLY A 130 18.07 -12.02 -20.72
N ILE A 131 18.11 -11.97 -22.05
CA ILE A 131 18.89 -11.04 -22.88
C ILE A 131 17.99 -9.86 -23.22
N LYS A 132 18.49 -8.63 -22.98
CA LYS A 132 17.75 -7.41 -23.29
C LYS A 132 17.52 -7.25 -24.81
N GLY A 133 16.29 -6.93 -25.20
CA GLY A 133 15.98 -6.36 -26.53
C GLY A 133 15.54 -7.34 -27.62
N ILE A 134 15.02 -8.51 -27.28
CA ILE A 134 14.46 -9.43 -28.27
C ILE A 134 13.00 -9.77 -27.88
N GLU A 135 12.10 -9.75 -28.85
CA GLU A 135 10.70 -10.16 -28.66
C GLU A 135 10.64 -11.64 -28.27
N GLY A 136 9.98 -11.94 -27.14
CA GLY A 136 9.92 -13.30 -26.56
C GLY A 136 10.76 -13.50 -25.29
N TYR A 137 11.40 -12.46 -24.75
CA TYR A 137 12.24 -12.53 -23.56
C TYR A 137 11.47 -12.53 -22.24
N ASN A 138 10.80 -13.66 -21.97
CA ASN A 138 10.19 -14.01 -20.68
C ASN A 138 10.50 -15.48 -20.32
N SER A 139 11.57 -16.08 -20.85
CA SER A 139 11.99 -17.39 -20.38
C SER A 139 12.73 -17.21 -19.06
N ARG A 140 12.01 -17.40 -17.95
CA ARG A 140 12.60 -17.63 -16.63
C ARG A 140 13.73 -18.65 -16.80
N SER A 141 14.90 -18.40 -16.20
CA SER A 141 15.95 -19.41 -16.25
C SER A 141 15.41 -20.73 -15.65
N LEU A 142 16.00 -21.88 -15.99
CA LEU A 142 15.65 -23.14 -15.33
C LEU A 142 15.89 -23.12 -13.80
N ASP A 143 16.48 -22.04 -13.26
CA ASP A 143 16.54 -21.81 -11.83
C ASP A 143 15.16 -21.39 -11.29
N PRO A 144 14.49 -22.24 -10.49
CA PRO A 144 13.21 -21.89 -9.87
C PRO A 144 13.30 -20.68 -8.92
N LEU A 145 14.52 -20.23 -8.57
CA LEU A 145 14.79 -19.08 -7.71
C LEU A 145 14.77 -17.73 -8.47
N ASP A 146 14.69 -17.72 -9.80
CA ASP A 146 14.60 -16.51 -10.63
C ASP A 146 13.14 -16.01 -10.68
N LEU A 147 12.70 -15.30 -9.64
CA LEU A 147 11.31 -14.83 -9.48
C LEU A 147 10.95 -13.61 -10.36
N GLY A 148 11.81 -13.26 -11.32
CA GLY A 148 11.73 -12.03 -12.11
C GLY A 148 11.80 -10.76 -11.27
N VAL A 149 11.82 -9.58 -11.87
CA VAL A 149 11.65 -8.31 -11.17
C VAL A 149 10.80 -7.39 -12.05
N PRO A 150 9.71 -6.81 -11.53
CA PRO A 150 8.89 -5.91 -12.31
C PRO A 150 9.65 -4.61 -12.60
N VAL A 151 9.56 -4.15 -13.84
CA VAL A 151 10.12 -2.90 -14.34
C VAL A 151 8.97 -2.07 -14.85
N PHE A 152 8.86 -0.83 -14.38
CA PHE A 152 7.74 0.04 -14.74
C PHE A 152 8.16 1.00 -15.85
N SER A 153 7.31 1.14 -16.87
CA SER A 153 7.51 2.21 -17.85
C SER A 153 7.30 3.58 -17.21
N THR A 154 7.88 4.61 -17.83
CA THR A 154 7.76 5.98 -17.35
C THR A 154 6.30 6.43 -17.28
N ALA A 155 5.44 6.02 -18.22
CA ALA A 155 4.03 6.35 -18.21
C ALA A 155 3.30 5.73 -17.00
N PHE A 156 3.55 4.43 -16.72
CA PHE A 156 2.97 3.74 -15.57
C PHE A 156 3.44 4.36 -14.25
N PHE A 157 4.74 4.63 -14.13
CA PHE A 157 5.35 5.28 -12.98
C PHE A 157 4.73 6.66 -12.72
N LEU A 158 4.75 7.55 -13.71
CA LEU A 158 4.25 8.92 -13.56
C LEU A 158 2.75 8.94 -13.25
N TYR A 159 1.95 8.13 -13.94
CA TYR A 159 0.52 8.06 -13.69
C TYR A 159 0.22 7.60 -12.25
N GLY A 160 0.81 6.47 -11.84
CA GLY A 160 0.58 5.88 -10.53
C GLY A 160 1.09 6.77 -9.38
N ILE A 161 2.27 7.37 -9.54
CA ILE A 161 2.84 8.25 -8.51
C ILE A 161 2.03 9.55 -8.40
N ILE A 162 1.68 10.22 -9.50
CA ILE A 162 0.91 11.47 -9.45
C ILE A 162 -0.44 11.24 -8.78
N LEU A 163 -1.14 10.15 -9.18
CA LEU A 163 -2.46 9.84 -8.64
C LEU A 163 -2.41 9.50 -7.14
N SER A 164 -1.47 8.64 -6.72
CA SER A 164 -1.31 8.28 -5.30
C SER A 164 -0.88 9.47 -4.45
N GLN A 165 0.10 10.26 -4.91
CA GLN A 165 0.62 11.41 -4.18
C GLN A 165 -0.40 12.55 -4.05
N THR A 166 -1.29 12.72 -5.02
CA THR A 166 -2.39 13.70 -4.91
C THR A 166 -3.26 13.41 -3.68
N VAL A 167 -3.60 12.14 -3.42
CA VAL A 167 -4.38 11.75 -2.23
C VAL A 167 -3.58 12.01 -0.95
N VAL A 168 -2.28 11.69 -0.95
CA VAL A 168 -1.41 11.87 0.21
C VAL A 168 -1.19 13.34 0.55
N ILE A 169 -0.99 14.21 -0.45
CA ILE A 169 -0.86 15.65 -0.25
C ILE A 169 -2.13 16.22 0.40
N VAL A 170 -3.31 15.83 -0.12
CA VAL A 170 -4.60 16.24 0.45
C VAL A 170 -4.74 15.72 1.88
N LEU A 171 -4.31 14.50 2.15
CA LEU A 171 -4.31 13.88 3.48
C LEU A 171 -3.42 14.63 4.46
N ILE A 172 -2.17 14.90 4.10
CA ILE A 172 -1.20 15.62 4.94
C ILE A 172 -1.71 17.04 5.21
N PHE A 173 -2.19 17.75 4.19
CA PHE A 173 -2.74 19.10 4.34
C PHE A 173 -3.90 19.13 5.35
N ASN A 174 -4.89 18.25 5.17
CA ASN A 174 -6.02 18.14 6.10
C ASN A 174 -5.54 17.71 7.50
N GLY A 175 -4.56 16.80 7.55
CA GLY A 175 -3.98 16.27 8.77
C GLY A 175 -3.32 17.35 9.62
N VAL A 176 -2.42 18.13 9.02
CA VAL A 176 -1.73 19.23 9.69
C VAL A 176 -2.72 20.29 10.17
N LYS A 177 -3.73 20.63 9.36
CA LYS A 177 -4.78 21.57 9.77
C LYS A 177 -5.53 21.06 11.01
N GLN A 178 -5.96 19.81 11.00
CA GLN A 178 -6.71 19.21 12.10
C GLN A 178 -5.86 19.07 13.37
N TYR A 179 -4.58 18.72 13.25
CA TYR A 179 -3.67 18.65 14.38
C TYR A 179 -3.51 20.02 15.08
N LYS A 180 -3.48 21.12 14.31
CA LYS A 180 -3.45 22.48 14.87
C LYS A 180 -4.73 22.80 15.66
N GLU A 181 -5.89 22.36 15.18
CA GLU A 181 -7.18 22.59 15.85
C GLU A 181 -7.33 21.77 17.15
N ILE A 182 -6.83 20.53 17.17
CA ILE A 182 -6.90 19.62 18.35
C ILE A 182 -5.96 20.06 19.50
N GLY A 183 -4.88 20.77 19.17
CA GLY A 183 -3.85 21.20 20.13
C GLY A 183 -2.81 20.11 20.42
N LYS A 184 -1.53 20.51 20.40
CA LYS A 184 -0.37 19.60 20.50
C LYS A 184 -0.27 18.85 21.83
N SER A 185 -0.70 19.48 22.92
CA SER A 185 -0.61 18.95 24.28
C SER A 185 -1.73 17.97 24.61
N SER A 186 -2.82 17.97 23.84
CA SER A 186 -3.96 17.10 24.12
C SER A 186 -3.61 15.63 23.86
N LYS A 187 -4.19 14.74 24.68
CA LYS A 187 -4.02 13.28 24.53
C LYS A 187 -4.47 12.81 23.14
N PHE A 188 -5.52 13.43 22.61
CA PHE A 188 -6.03 13.16 21.27
C PHE A 188 -5.06 13.65 20.18
N GLY A 189 -4.43 14.81 20.37
CA GLY A 189 -3.41 15.33 19.44
C GLY A 189 -2.19 14.40 19.33
N LYS A 190 -1.70 13.87 20.46
CA LYS A 190 -0.60 12.87 20.47
C LYS A 190 -0.95 11.59 19.71
N LYS A 191 -2.18 11.12 19.87
CA LYS A 191 -2.70 9.95 19.14
C LYS A 191 -2.86 10.24 17.65
N TYR A 192 -3.31 11.44 17.30
CA TYR A 192 -3.49 11.87 15.92
C TYR A 192 -2.16 11.99 15.17
N ILE A 193 -1.11 12.53 15.80
CA ILE A 193 0.22 12.59 15.15
C ILE A 193 0.81 11.19 14.91
N MET A 194 0.53 10.20 15.78
CA MET A 194 0.91 8.81 15.50
C MET A 194 0.25 8.29 14.22
N VAL A 195 -1.03 8.59 14.02
CA VAL A 195 -1.75 8.23 12.78
C VAL A 195 -1.06 8.88 11.57
N LEU A 196 -0.82 10.20 11.62
CA LEU A 196 -0.15 10.92 10.53
C LEU A 196 1.23 10.35 10.21
N SER A 197 2.04 10.05 11.24
CA SER A 197 3.35 9.42 11.05
C SER A 197 3.23 8.03 10.42
N GLY A 198 2.25 7.22 10.85
CA GLY A 198 1.97 5.93 10.24
C GLY A 198 1.56 6.05 8.77
N MET A 199 0.77 7.07 8.43
CA MET A 199 0.41 7.36 7.03
C MET A 199 1.62 7.71 6.18
N ILE A 200 2.51 8.58 6.67
CA ILE A 200 3.74 8.98 5.96
C ILE A 200 4.64 7.75 5.74
N LEU A 201 4.78 6.88 6.74
CA LEU A 201 5.57 5.66 6.58
C LEU A 201 4.96 4.69 5.56
N MET A 202 3.63 4.56 5.51
CA MET A 202 2.98 3.76 4.45
C MET A 202 3.19 4.38 3.06
N ASP A 203 3.13 5.71 2.96
CA ASP A 203 3.38 6.40 1.70
C ASP A 203 4.81 6.22 1.20
N ILE A 204 5.80 6.30 2.10
CA ILE A 204 7.21 6.00 1.76
C ILE A 204 7.34 4.63 1.09
N VAL A 205 6.62 3.61 1.58
CA VAL A 205 6.64 2.26 0.98
C VAL A 205 6.07 2.27 -0.44
N ILE A 206 4.95 2.98 -0.66
CA ILE A 206 4.31 3.11 -1.97
C ILE A 206 5.20 3.86 -2.96
N VAL A 207 5.70 5.03 -2.56
CA VAL A 207 6.63 5.85 -3.36
C VAL A 207 7.87 5.05 -3.73
N SER A 208 8.45 4.33 -2.77
CA SER A 208 9.61 3.47 -3.00
C SER A 208 9.32 2.39 -4.03
N SER A 209 8.15 1.75 -3.95
CA SER A 209 7.74 0.73 -4.92
C SER A 209 7.67 1.29 -6.33
N TYR A 210 7.05 2.46 -6.52
CA TYR A 210 7.02 3.11 -7.84
C TYR A 210 8.43 3.51 -8.31
N LEU A 211 9.18 4.20 -7.46
CA LEU A 211 10.48 4.78 -7.81
C LEU A 211 11.51 3.70 -8.17
N PHE A 212 11.62 2.64 -7.37
CA PHE A 212 12.68 1.65 -7.55
C PHE A 212 12.36 0.58 -8.60
N ASN A 213 11.08 0.30 -8.87
CA ASN A 213 10.71 -0.51 -10.04
C ASN A 213 10.85 0.28 -11.35
N TRP A 214 10.72 1.62 -11.33
CA TRP A 214 11.02 2.46 -12.49
C TRP A 214 12.53 2.65 -12.73
N LEU A 215 13.30 2.99 -11.68
CA LEU A 215 14.75 3.15 -11.77
C LEU A 215 15.45 1.84 -12.17
N ASN A 216 14.91 0.71 -11.70
CA ASN A 216 15.39 -0.63 -11.97
C ASN A 216 16.92 -0.81 -11.81
N LYS A 217 17.48 -0.24 -10.73
CA LYS A 217 18.90 -0.39 -10.39
C LYS A 217 19.09 -1.36 -9.22
N PRO A 218 20.15 -2.19 -9.20
CA PRO A 218 20.41 -3.13 -8.10
C PRO A 218 20.42 -2.47 -6.72
N ILE A 219 21.08 -1.30 -6.59
CA ILE A 219 21.11 -0.55 -5.34
C ILE A 219 19.72 -0.02 -4.93
N GLY A 220 18.90 0.36 -5.92
CA GLY A 220 17.52 0.80 -5.68
C GLY A 220 16.66 -0.32 -5.12
N ARG A 221 16.86 -1.56 -5.58
CA ARG A 221 16.15 -2.75 -5.07
C ARG A 221 16.47 -3.01 -3.60
N GLN A 222 17.74 -2.87 -3.20
CA GLN A 222 18.14 -2.98 -1.78
C GLN A 222 17.50 -1.89 -0.92
N ILE A 223 17.52 -0.64 -1.38
CA ILE A 223 16.87 0.48 -0.67
C ILE A 223 15.36 0.22 -0.54
N SER A 224 14.70 -0.24 -1.61
CA SER A 224 13.28 -0.58 -1.60
C SER A 224 12.94 -1.66 -0.58
N LEU A 225 13.83 -2.63 -0.35
CA LEU A 225 13.63 -3.66 0.67
C LEU A 225 13.63 -3.05 2.08
N TYR A 226 14.61 -2.19 2.39
CA TYR A 226 14.68 -1.52 3.70
C TYR A 226 13.49 -0.59 3.93
N LEU A 227 13.10 0.17 2.91
CA LEU A 227 11.93 1.05 3.00
C LEU A 227 10.63 0.24 3.08
N GLY A 228 10.56 -0.93 2.46
CA GLY A 228 9.43 -1.85 2.60
C GLY A 228 9.18 -2.29 4.05
N ILE A 229 10.24 -2.46 4.85
CA ILE A 229 10.14 -2.82 6.27
C ILE A 229 9.43 -1.72 7.10
N CYS A 230 9.49 -0.45 6.66
CA CYS A 230 8.80 0.66 7.33
C CYS A 230 7.28 0.47 7.41
N ILE A 231 6.70 -0.44 6.63
CA ILE A 231 5.27 -0.78 6.72
C ILE A 231 4.88 -1.35 8.09
N ILE A 232 5.81 -2.03 8.78
CA ILE A 232 5.55 -2.61 10.11
C ILE A 232 5.31 -1.52 11.15
N PRO A 233 6.24 -0.58 11.39
CA PRO A 233 5.97 0.54 12.31
C PRO A 233 4.82 1.41 11.82
N ALA A 234 4.61 1.56 10.51
CA ALA A 234 3.46 2.28 9.97
C ALA A 234 2.13 1.69 10.46
N ALA A 235 1.96 0.37 10.32
CA ALA A 235 0.75 -0.34 10.73
C ALA A 235 0.52 -0.27 12.24
N ILE A 236 1.59 -0.40 13.04
CA ILE A 236 1.52 -0.28 14.50
C ILE A 236 1.08 1.13 14.90
N LEU A 237 1.67 2.17 14.31
CA LEU A 237 1.33 3.56 14.61
C LEU A 237 -0.13 3.89 14.27
N LEU A 238 -0.60 3.42 13.12
CA LEU A 238 -2.01 3.55 12.72
C LEU A 238 -2.94 2.85 13.71
N TYR A 239 -2.61 1.63 14.13
CA TYR A 239 -3.42 0.90 15.10
C TYR A 239 -3.43 1.58 16.49
N LEU A 240 -2.26 1.98 17.00
CA LEU A 240 -2.10 2.56 18.34
C LEU A 240 -2.66 3.97 18.46
N GLY A 241 -2.46 4.82 17.45
CA GLY A 241 -3.03 6.16 17.41
C GLY A 241 -4.55 6.14 17.57
N LEU A 242 -5.20 4.99 17.33
CA LEU A 242 -6.64 4.85 17.26
C LEU A 242 -7.22 4.00 18.38
N LYS A 243 -6.38 3.61 19.35
CA LYS A 243 -6.85 2.91 20.53
C LYS A 243 -7.68 3.86 21.40
N GLN A 244 -9.01 3.77 21.28
CA GLN A 244 -9.94 4.28 22.30
C GLN A 244 -9.51 3.70 23.65
N GLU A 245 -9.46 4.52 24.67
CA GLU A 245 -9.33 3.96 26.01
C GLU A 245 -10.67 3.40 26.42
N LYS A 246 -10.66 2.30 27.17
CA LYS A 246 -11.82 1.99 27.99
C LYS A 246 -12.07 3.26 28.80
N LYS A 247 -13.29 3.77 28.80
CA LYS A 247 -13.70 4.69 29.87
C LYS A 247 -13.37 3.93 31.16
N GLU A 248 -12.38 4.40 31.89
CA GLU A 248 -12.25 4.03 33.28
C GLU A 248 -13.55 4.53 33.91
N LEU A 249 -14.40 3.56 34.25
CA LEU A 249 -15.61 3.76 35.04
C LEU A 249 -15.19 3.96 36.48
#